data_AF-A0A358C2A5-F1
#
_entry.id   AF-A0A358C2A5-F1
#
_cell.length_a   1.000
_cell.length_b   1.000
_cell.length_c   1.000
_cell.angle_alpha   90.00
_cell.angle_beta   90.00
_cell.angle_gamma   90.00
#
_symmetry.space_group_name_H-M   'P 1'
#
loop_
_entity.id
_entity.type
_entity.pdbx_description
1 polymer ?
#
loop_
_entity_poly.entity_id
_entity_poly.type
_entity_poly.pdbx_seq_one_letter_code
_entity_poly.pdbx_strand_id
1 'polypeptide(L)'
;MDAYSFVWWFGTIPLYNATTLRLYFIGFLSLIIVGALVRMVSKRRLTDHYQIEITKRLASLFVVMGVVGLWYWFVAGQQVPFLSARFWLPVIGIVTLWWLWTIVRFARKDVPVARVQMHELKDETKYFEPKRKK
;
A
#
# COMPACT_ATOMS: atom_id res chain seq x y z
N MET A 1 -17.40 27.03 11.68
CA MET A 1 -16.29 27.18 10.71
C MET A 1 -16.61 26.30 9.53
N ASP A 2 -16.86 26.90 8.37
CA ASP A 2 -17.35 26.19 7.19
C ASP A 2 -16.23 25.38 6.53
N ALA A 3 -16.51 24.11 6.22
CA ALA A 3 -15.58 23.16 5.61
C ALA A 3 -15.10 23.57 4.19
N TYR A 4 -15.72 24.60 3.62
CA TYR A 4 -15.44 25.11 2.28
C TYR A 4 -14.45 26.28 2.28
N SER A 5 -14.08 26.80 3.44
CA SER A 5 -13.16 27.94 3.51
C SER A 5 -11.71 27.52 3.25
N PHE A 6 -11.00 28.29 2.42
CA PHE A 6 -9.57 28.07 2.11
C PHE A 6 -8.71 28.01 3.38
N VAL A 7 -9.03 28.89 4.35
CA VAL A 7 -8.39 28.94 5.68
C VAL A 7 -8.54 27.63 6.46
N TRP A 8 -9.63 26.89 6.26
CA TRP A 8 -9.84 25.61 6.95
C TRP A 8 -8.93 24.50 6.42
N TRP A 9 -8.65 24.47 5.12
CA TRP A 9 -7.79 23.47 4.48
C TRP A 9 -6.30 23.70 4.73
N PHE A 10 -5.88 24.97 4.76
CA PHE A 10 -4.51 25.39 5.07
C PHE A 10 -4.28 25.62 6.57
N GLY A 11 -5.33 25.51 7.38
CA GLY A 11 -5.22 25.50 8.82
C GLY A 11 -4.53 24.25 9.34
N THR A 12 -3.85 24.39 10.48
CA THR A 12 -3.24 23.26 11.17
C THR A 12 -4.32 22.30 11.67
N ILE A 13 -3.98 21.01 11.73
CA ILE A 13 -4.84 20.03 12.40
C ILE A 13 -4.88 20.44 13.88
N PRO A 14 -6.07 20.51 14.51
CA PRO A 14 -6.17 20.79 15.92
C PRO A 14 -5.74 19.53 16.67
N LEU A 15 -4.43 19.34 16.83
CA LEU A 15 -3.82 18.29 17.65
C LEU A 15 -3.90 18.64 19.14
N TYR A 16 -4.97 19.34 19.54
CA TYR A 16 -5.12 19.90 20.88
C TYR A 16 -5.32 18.81 21.94
N ASN A 17 -5.74 17.61 21.52
CA ASN A 17 -6.07 16.52 22.43
C ASN A 17 -5.07 15.36 22.30
N ALA A 18 -4.36 15.08 23.40
CA ALA A 18 -3.33 14.03 23.47
C ALA A 18 -3.87 12.63 23.11
N THR A 19 -5.15 12.38 23.35
CA THR A 19 -5.83 11.14 23.00
C THR A 19 -5.96 10.95 21.49
N THR A 20 -6.37 12.00 20.77
CA THR A 20 -6.52 11.96 19.31
C THR A 20 -5.16 11.75 18.63
N LEU A 21 -4.11 12.43 19.14
CA LEU A 21 -2.74 12.25 18.67
C LEU A 21 -2.27 10.80 18.82
N ARG A 22 -2.51 10.17 19.98
CA ARG A 22 -2.15 8.77 20.25
C ARG A 22 -2.90 7.79 19.34
N LEU A 23 -4.19 8.03 19.10
CA LEU A 23 -5.00 7.19 18.20
C LEU A 23 -4.44 7.17 16.78
N TYR A 24 -4.07 8.33 16.23
CA TYR A 24 -3.45 8.39 14.90
C TYR A 24 -2.10 7.67 14.87
N PHE A 25 -1.27 7.87 15.90
CA PHE A 25 0.02 7.18 16.00
C PHE A 25 -0.15 5.66 16.03
N ILE A 26 -1.01 5.14 16.90
CA ILE A 26 -1.30 3.70 17.01
C ILE A 26 -1.90 3.18 15.70
N GLY A 27 -2.80 3.94 15.07
CA GLY A 27 -3.41 3.57 13.79
C GLY A 27 -2.35 3.38 12.70
N PHE A 28 -1.51 4.40 12.44
CA PHE A 28 -0.46 4.31 11.43
C PHE A 28 0.61 3.28 11.77
N LEU A 29 1.01 3.18 13.04
CA LEU A 29 1.97 2.16 13.49
C LEU A 29 1.42 0.75 13.29
N SER A 30 0.14 0.51 13.60
CA SER A 30 -0.50 -0.79 13.40
C SER A 30 -0.55 -1.17 11.92
N LEU A 31 -0.79 -0.21 11.02
CA LEU A 31 -0.75 -0.45 9.57
C LEU A 31 0.64 -0.90 9.09
N ILE A 32 1.72 -0.32 9.62
CA ILE A 32 3.09 -0.76 9.32
C ILE A 32 3.31 -2.19 9.81
N ILE A 33 2.93 -2.48 11.06
CA ILE A 33 3.12 -3.79 11.67
C ILE A 33 2.33 -4.85 10.89
N VAL A 34 1.06 -4.60 10.60
CA VAL A 34 0.20 -5.50 9.82
C VAL A 34 0.77 -5.70 8.42
N GLY A 35 1.17 -4.63 7.73
CA GLY A 35 1.80 -4.73 6.41
C GLY A 35 3.08 -5.58 6.43
N ALA A 36 3.94 -5.38 7.42
CA ALA A 36 5.17 -6.16 7.60
C ALA A 36 4.88 -7.64 7.90
N LEU A 37 3.92 -7.93 8.78
CA LEU A 37 3.50 -9.30 9.11
C LEU A 37 2.89 -10.01 7.90
N VAL A 38 2.01 -9.34 7.15
CA VAL A 38 1.42 -9.90 5.92
C VAL A 38 2.51 -10.24 4.90
N ARG A 39 3.52 -9.38 4.72
CA ARG A 39 4.68 -9.66 3.86
C ARG A 39 5.45 -10.90 4.31
N MET A 40 5.66 -11.04 5.62
CA MET A 40 6.44 -12.13 6.19
C MET A 40 5.69 -13.48 6.11
N VAL A 41 4.38 -13.48 6.39
CA VAL A 41 3.52 -14.67 6.32
C VAL A 41 3.27 -15.10 4.87
N SER A 42 3.06 -14.14 3.96
CA SER A 42 2.89 -14.41 2.51
C SER A 42 4.03 -15.25 1.95
N LYS A 43 5.29 -14.90 2.31
CA LYS A 43 6.48 -15.63 1.86
C LYS A 43 6.55 -17.08 2.36
N ARG A 44 5.88 -17.41 3.47
CA ARG A 44 5.92 -18.76 4.08
C ARG A 44 4.72 -19.64 3.73
N ARG A 45 3.54 -19.05 3.47
CA ARG A 45 2.29 -19.81 3.25
C ARG A 45 1.84 -19.88 1.80
N LEU A 46 2.21 -18.93 0.96
CA LEU A 46 1.74 -18.92 -0.43
C LEU A 46 2.74 -19.66 -1.31
N THR A 47 2.25 -20.65 -2.05
CA THR A 47 3.03 -21.42 -3.04
C THR A 47 2.88 -20.86 -4.46
N ASP A 48 1.80 -20.13 -4.75
CA ASP A 48 1.59 -19.49 -6.04
C ASP A 48 2.37 -18.17 -6.13
N HIS A 49 3.34 -18.12 -7.05
CA HIS A 49 4.23 -16.98 -7.28
C HIS A 49 3.45 -15.68 -7.51
N TYR A 50 2.31 -15.75 -8.21
CA TYR A 50 1.48 -14.58 -8.49
C TYR A 50 0.79 -14.05 -7.23
N GLN A 51 0.33 -14.95 -6.35
CA GLN A 51 -0.29 -14.53 -5.09
C GLN A 51 0.73 -13.87 -4.16
N ILE A 52 1.97 -14.37 -4.12
CA ILE A 52 3.08 -13.77 -3.38
C ILE A 52 3.35 -12.34 -3.89
N GLU A 53 3.40 -12.15 -5.21
CA GLU A 53 3.69 -10.84 -5.82
C GLU A 53 2.59 -9.81 -5.48
N ILE A 54 1.32 -10.21 -5.53
CA ILE A 54 0.17 -9.35 -5.16
C ILE A 54 0.23 -8.99 -3.67
N THR A 55 0.41 -9.99 -2.78
CA THR A 55 0.46 -9.72 -1.33
C THR A 55 1.68 -8.89 -0.95
N LYS A 56 2.81 -9.05 -1.64
CA LYS A 56 3.99 -8.21 -1.46
C LYS A 56 3.74 -6.76 -1.85
N ARG A 57 3.05 -6.52 -2.98
CA ARG A 57 2.65 -5.17 -3.41
C ARG A 57 1.67 -4.53 -2.44
N LEU A 58 0.67 -5.29 -1.99
CA LEU A 58 -0.31 -4.83 -1.00
C LEU A 58 0.35 -4.51 0.35
N ALA A 59 1.23 -5.40 0.83
CA ALA A 59 1.99 -5.17 2.05
C ALA A 59 2.91 -3.95 1.94
N SER A 60 3.55 -3.75 0.79
CA SER A 60 4.35 -2.56 0.53
C SER A 60 3.51 -1.28 0.59
N LEU A 61 2.29 -1.29 0.05
CA LEU A 61 1.36 -0.17 0.16
C LEU A 61 1.07 0.12 1.64
N PHE A 62 0.68 -0.88 2.43
CA PHE A 62 0.39 -0.68 3.86
C PHE A 62 1.58 -0.12 4.64
N VAL A 63 2.79 -0.61 4.38
CA VAL A 63 4.01 -0.11 5.01
C VAL A 63 4.31 1.33 4.59
N VAL A 64 4.31 1.63 3.29
CA VAL A 64 4.59 2.99 2.79
C VAL A 64 3.55 3.98 3.30
N MET A 65 2.27 3.62 3.25
CA MET A 65 1.19 4.48 3.76
C MET A 65 1.29 4.68 5.27
N GLY A 66 1.65 3.65 6.03
CA GLY A 66 1.89 3.78 7.46
C GLY A 66 3.09 4.68 7.77
N VAL A 67 4.20 4.56 7.02
CA VAL A 67 5.38 5.42 7.17
C VAL A 67 5.08 6.87 6.80
N VAL A 68 4.41 7.11 5.67
CA VAL A 68 3.98 8.44 5.23
C VAL A 68 3.01 9.04 6.26
N GLY A 69 2.09 8.24 6.79
CA GLY A 69 1.16 8.66 7.84
C GLY A 69 1.85 9.02 9.16
N LEU A 70 2.86 8.25 9.58
CA LEU A 70 3.69 8.58 10.75
C LEU A 70 4.55 9.82 10.52
N TRP A 71 5.11 9.97 9.32
CA TRP A 71 5.88 11.16 8.96
C TRP A 71 4.99 12.40 8.97
N TYR A 72 3.80 12.32 8.39
CA TYR A 72 2.80 13.38 8.45
C TYR A 72 2.39 13.70 9.89
N TRP A 73 2.15 12.67 10.71
CA TRP A 73 1.87 12.83 12.15
C TRP A 73 3.00 13.56 12.88
N PHE A 74 4.25 13.22 12.60
CA PHE A 74 5.42 13.87 13.21
C PHE A 74 5.50 15.35 12.84
N VAL A 75 5.35 15.66 11.55
CA VAL A 75 5.39 17.05 11.08
C VAL A 75 4.19 17.85 11.56
N ALA A 76 3.03 17.21 11.70
CA ALA A 76 1.85 17.80 12.29
C ALA A 76 2.07 18.13 13.78
N GLY A 77 2.73 17.25 14.54
CA GLY A 77 3.13 17.49 15.93
C GLY A 77 4.08 18.69 16.09
N GLN A 78 4.96 18.91 15.11
CA GLN A 78 5.86 20.08 15.06
C GLN A 78 5.16 21.37 14.62
N GLN A 79 3.86 21.31 14.30
CA GLN A 79 3.05 22.46 13.86
C GLN A 79 3.65 23.24 12.69
N VAL A 80 4.38 22.55 11.79
CA VAL A 80 4.99 23.21 10.62
C VAL A 80 3.87 23.74 9.72
N PRO A 81 3.77 25.06 9.46
CA PRO A 81 2.57 25.69 8.91
C PRO A 81 2.05 25.05 7.60
N PHE A 82 2.95 24.72 6.67
CA PHE A 82 2.58 24.16 5.37
C PHE A 82 2.45 22.63 5.36
N LEU A 83 3.34 21.93 6.08
CA LEU A 83 3.36 20.47 6.05
C LEU A 83 2.36 19.83 7.03
N SER A 84 1.89 20.57 8.04
CA SER A 84 0.83 20.12 8.96
C SER A 84 -0.59 20.46 8.48
N ALA A 85 -0.71 21.08 7.30
CA ALA A 85 -1.99 21.48 6.74
C ALA A 85 -2.88 20.27 6.44
N ARG A 86 -4.18 20.42 6.69
CA ARG A 86 -5.20 19.38 6.45
C ARG A 86 -5.30 18.97 4.98
N PHE A 87 -4.89 19.85 4.06
CA PHE A 87 -4.74 19.58 2.63
C PHE A 87 -4.01 18.27 2.31
N TRP A 88 -3.04 17.86 3.12
CA TRP A 88 -2.30 16.62 2.86
C TRP A 88 -3.12 15.35 3.11
N LEU A 89 -4.13 15.39 3.98
CA LEU A 89 -5.00 14.22 4.25
C LEU A 89 -5.74 13.71 3.00
N PRO A 90 -6.47 14.54 2.23
CA PRO A 90 -7.09 14.08 0.99
C PRO A 90 -6.06 13.72 -0.08
N VAL A 91 -4.88 14.38 -0.13
CA VAL A 91 -3.80 13.99 -1.06
C VAL A 91 -3.31 12.58 -0.76
N ILE A 92 -3.00 12.28 0.51
CA ILE A 92 -2.63 10.94 0.97
C ILE A 92 -3.76 9.96 0.65
N GLY A 93 -5.02 10.33 0.88
CA GLY A 93 -6.19 9.52 0.52
C GLY A 93 -6.29 9.20 -0.96
N ILE A 94 -6.17 10.19 -1.84
CA ILE A 94 -6.23 10.03 -3.30
C ILE A 94 -5.09 9.14 -3.80
N VAL A 95 -3.86 9.39 -3.34
CA VAL A 95 -2.69 8.56 -3.68
C VAL A 95 -2.91 7.12 -3.22
N THR A 96 -3.46 6.91 -2.03
CA THR A 96 -3.82 5.57 -1.52
C THR A 96 -4.81 4.87 -2.43
N LEU A 97 -5.91 5.56 -2.79
CA LEU A 97 -6.98 5.00 -3.61
C LEU A 97 -6.48 4.66 -5.02
N TRP A 98 -5.70 5.55 -5.62
CA TRP A 98 -5.10 5.33 -6.94
C TRP A 98 -4.14 4.12 -6.94
N TRP A 99 -3.32 4.00 -5.89
CA TRP A 99 -2.38 2.89 -5.76
C TRP A 99 -3.11 1.57 -5.49
N LEU A 100 -4.14 1.59 -4.64
CA LEU A 100 -5.01 0.44 -4.38
C LEU A 100 -5.70 -0.02 -5.67
N TRP A 101 -6.23 0.91 -6.46
CA TRP A 101 -6.84 0.60 -7.75
C TRP A 101 -5.85 -0.06 -8.72
N THR A 102 -4.60 0.41 -8.75
CA THR A 102 -3.53 -0.18 -9.55
C THR A 102 -3.23 -1.62 -9.12
N ILE A 103 -3.20 -1.91 -7.82
CA ILE A 103 -3.00 -3.27 -7.30
C ILE A 103 -4.19 -4.17 -7.63
N VAL A 104 -5.43 -3.68 -7.47
CA VAL A 104 -6.65 -4.45 -7.79
C VAL A 104 -6.72 -4.75 -9.29
N ARG A 105 -6.38 -3.76 -10.13
CA ARG A 105 -6.29 -3.95 -11.59
C ARG A 105 -5.25 -5.00 -11.94
N PHE A 106 -4.06 -4.94 -11.34
CA PHE A 106 -3.01 -5.94 -11.54
C PHE A 106 -3.47 -7.33 -11.12
N ALA A 107 -4.10 -7.45 -9.94
CA ALA A 107 -4.60 -8.72 -9.42
C ALA A 107 -5.70 -9.34 -10.29
N ARG A 108 -6.59 -8.54 -10.89
CA ARG A 108 -7.73 -9.02 -11.68
C ARG A 108 -7.45 -9.18 -13.17
N LYS A 109 -6.58 -8.36 -13.76
CA LYS A 109 -6.30 -8.38 -15.21
C LYS A 109 -4.96 -9.00 -15.55
N ASP A 110 -3.88 -8.61 -14.86
CA ASP A 110 -2.53 -9.02 -15.27
C ASP A 110 -2.19 -10.44 -14.78
N VAL A 111 -2.68 -10.84 -13.61
CA VAL A 111 -2.47 -12.19 -13.06
C VAL A 111 -3.10 -13.31 -13.90
N PRO A 112 -4.37 -13.23 -14.34
CA PRO A 112 -4.91 -14.29 -15.20
C PRO A 112 -4.22 -14.33 -16.57
N VAL A 113 -3.87 -13.17 -17.16
CA VAL A 113 -3.16 -13.11 -18.45
C VAL A 113 -1.75 -13.71 -18.34
N ALA A 114 -1.02 -13.39 -17.28
CA ALA A 114 0.31 -13.96 -17.03
C ALA A 114 0.25 -15.47 -16.71
N ARG A 115 -0.84 -15.96 -16.11
CA ARG A 115 -1.06 -17.41 -15.95
C ARG A 115 -1.28 -18.10 -17.29
N VAL A 116 -2.03 -17.52 -18.21
CA VAL A 116 -2.23 -18.09 -19.57
C VAL A 116 -0.90 -18.14 -20.34
N GLN A 117 -0.12 -17.06 -20.33
CA GLN A 117 1.18 -17.01 -21.02
C GLN A 117 2.21 -18.02 -20.45
N MET A 118 2.20 -18.25 -19.13
CA MET A 118 3.04 -19.29 -18.51
C MET A 118 2.62 -20.71 -18.90
N HIS A 119 1.33 -20.95 -19.16
CA HIS A 119 0.87 -22.26 -19.64
C HIS A 119 1.28 -22.49 -21.09
N GLU A 120 1.16 -21.48 -21.96
CA GLU A 120 1.59 -21.57 -23.35
C GLU A 120 3.10 -21.84 -23.48
N LEU A 121 3.95 -21.13 -22.70
CA LEU A 121 5.40 -21.37 -22.68
C LEU A 121 5.80 -22.75 -22.15
N LYS A 122 5.04 -23.30 -21.18
CA LYS A 122 5.26 -24.66 -20.66
C LYS A 122 4.87 -25.73 -21.66
N ASP A 123 3.79 -25.50 -22.40
CA ASP A 123 3.38 -26.41 -23.46
C ASP A 123 4.38 -26.37 -24.61
N GLU A 124 4.86 -25.19 -25.05
CA GLU A 124 5.90 -25.08 -26.06
C GLU A 124 7.21 -25.78 -25.65
N THR A 125 7.71 -25.53 -24.44
CA THR A 125 8.96 -26.18 -23.96
C THR A 125 8.84 -27.69 -23.85
N LYS A 126 7.66 -28.23 -23.55
CA LYS A 126 7.39 -29.68 -23.54
C LYS A 126 7.48 -30.30 -24.94
N TYR A 127 7.20 -29.54 -26.00
CA TYR A 127 7.38 -29.99 -27.39
C TYR A 127 8.83 -29.87 -27.89
N PHE A 128 9.67 -29.06 -27.24
CA PHE A 128 11.06 -28.84 -27.64
C PHE A 128 12.12 -29.54 -26.78
N GLU A 129 11.75 -30.31 -25.74
CA GLU A 129 12.75 -31.13 -25.03
C GLU A 129 13.29 -32.25 -25.94
N PRO A 130 14.58 -32.25 -26.32
CA PRO A 130 15.16 -33.38 -27.02
C PRO A 130 15.22 -34.54 -26.04
N LYS A 131 14.53 -35.65 -26.38
CA LYS A 131 14.66 -36.94 -25.68
C LYS A 131 16.15 -37.22 -25.48
N ARG A 132 16.67 -37.03 -24.26
CA ARG A 132 18.02 -37.48 -23.90
C ARG A 132 18.04 -38.99 -24.11
N LYS A 133 18.73 -39.44 -25.17
CA LYS A 133 19.04 -40.84 -25.37
C LYS A 133 20.01 -41.29 -24.28
N LYS A 134 19.67 -42.46 -23.72
CA LYS A 134 20.39 -43.33 -22.77
C LYS A 134 21.84 -42.98 -22.49
#